data_AF-A0A1V6CPY4-F1
#
_entry.id   AF-A0A1V6CPY4-F1
#
_cell.length_a   1.000
_cell.length_b   1.000
_cell.length_c   1.000
_cell.angle_alpha   90.00
_cell.angle_beta   90.00
_cell.angle_gamma   90.00
#
_symmetry.space_group_name_H-M   'P 1'
#
loop_
_entity.id
_entity.type
_entity.pdbx_description
1 polymer ?
#
loop_
_entity_poly.entity_id
_entity_poly.type
_entity_poly.pdbx_seq_one_letter_code
_entity_poly.pdbx_strand_id
1 'polypeptide(L)'
;MYEGNRQINSGKWEKQSDGSFRFTYQSGGFIDTIRLSDDGESIFGKNNRGKDLRGTRTERFSASIVGTWSWSAGQSLVVYPNGKLSVYEGDRQINSGQWERLPDDSIRFTHAMGGFVDTVKLSPDGQRIEGRNKNGKRVEGTRLD
;
A
#
# COMPACT_ATOMS: atom_id res chain seq x y z
N MET A 1 -29.66 5.11 -2.95
CA MET A 1 -29.25 6.27 -2.13
C MET A 1 -28.38 5.72 -1.01
N TYR A 2 -27.08 5.99 -1.03
CA TYR A 2 -26.26 5.81 0.17
C TYR A 2 -26.58 7.00 1.07
N GLU A 3 -27.19 6.75 2.23
CA GLU A 3 -27.29 7.77 3.27
C GLU A 3 -25.87 8.16 3.68
N GLY A 4 -25.51 9.43 3.50
CA GLY A 4 -24.16 9.91 3.81
C GLY A 4 -23.78 9.60 5.25
N ASN A 5 -22.51 9.26 5.48
CA ASN A 5 -21.98 8.96 6.81
C ASN A 5 -22.20 10.17 7.74
N ARG A 6 -23.18 10.07 8.65
CA ARG A 6 -23.36 11.05 9.72
C ARG A 6 -22.25 10.87 10.75
N GLN A 7 -21.42 11.88 10.93
CA GLN A 7 -20.44 11.88 12.00
C GLN A 7 -21.15 11.90 13.36
N ILE A 8 -20.91 10.87 14.18
CA ILE A 8 -21.45 10.78 15.54
C ILE A 8 -20.43 11.07 16.63
N ASN A 9 -19.13 11.05 16.29
CA ASN A 9 -18.02 11.33 17.19
C ASN A 9 -16.77 11.78 16.39
N SER A 10 -15.80 12.37 17.09
CA SER A 10 -14.48 12.75 16.59
C SER A 10 -13.41 12.38 17.63
N GLY A 11 -12.15 12.46 17.25
CA GLY A 11 -11.04 12.16 18.14
C GLY A 11 -9.69 12.19 17.46
N LYS A 12 -8.66 11.75 18.19
CA LYS A 12 -7.27 11.70 17.71
C LYS A 12 -6.78 10.26 17.65
N TRP A 13 -6.09 9.92 16.57
CA TRP A 13 -5.32 8.68 16.42
C TRP A 13 -3.86 8.89 16.81
N GLU A 14 -3.26 7.89 17.46
CA GLU A 14 -1.85 7.86 17.80
C GLU A 14 -1.29 6.44 17.64
N LYS A 15 -0.31 6.27 16.75
CA LYS A 15 0.44 5.01 16.64
C LYS A 15 1.33 4.83 17.87
N GLN A 16 1.27 3.65 18.47
CA GLN A 16 2.06 3.27 19.64
C GLN A 16 3.31 2.51 19.21
N SER A 17 4.29 2.41 20.12
CA SER A 17 5.56 1.71 19.87
C SER A 17 5.38 0.20 19.64
N ASP A 18 4.30 -0.39 20.14
CA ASP A 18 3.98 -1.82 19.99
C ASP A 18 3.16 -2.15 18.72
N GLY A 19 3.07 -1.18 17.80
CA GLY A 19 2.30 -1.31 16.55
C GLY A 19 0.79 -1.16 16.70
N SER A 20 0.27 -1.00 17.92
CA SER A 20 -1.15 -0.66 18.12
C SER A 20 -1.43 0.81 17.81
N PHE A 21 -2.70 1.15 17.65
CA PHE A 21 -3.20 2.51 17.50
C PHE A 21 -4.15 2.83 18.65
N ARG A 22 -3.92 3.99 19.27
CA ARG A 22 -4.83 4.55 20.26
C ARG A 22 -5.74 5.56 19.60
N PHE A 23 -7.05 5.44 19.80
CA PHE A 23 -8.01 6.50 19.51
C PHE A 23 -8.54 7.11 20.79
N THR A 24 -8.44 8.42 20.92
CA THR A 24 -9.03 9.18 22.03
C THR A 24 -10.18 10.02 21.52
N TYR A 25 -11.39 9.72 22.01
CA TYR A 25 -12.60 10.45 21.64
C TYR A 25 -12.54 11.88 22.20
N GLN A 26 -12.92 12.86 21.37
CA GLN A 26 -12.90 14.28 21.73
C GLN A 26 -13.85 14.60 22.89
N SER A 27 -14.98 13.91 22.98
CA SER A 27 -15.94 14.02 24.09
C SER A 27 -15.42 13.43 25.41
N GLY A 28 -14.28 12.73 25.38
CA GLY A 28 -13.66 12.09 26.54
C GLY A 28 -14.30 10.75 26.94
N GLY A 29 -13.76 10.13 27.99
CA GLY A 29 -14.34 8.94 28.63
C GLY A 29 -14.13 7.59 27.92
N PHE A 30 -13.78 7.59 26.63
CA PHE A 30 -13.44 6.39 25.87
C PHE A 30 -12.07 6.52 25.20
N ILE A 31 -11.30 5.44 25.30
CA ILE A 31 -10.03 5.26 24.61
C ILE A 31 -10.05 3.87 24.01
N ASP A 32 -9.87 3.78 22.71
CA ASP A 32 -9.77 2.51 22.00
C ASP A 32 -8.30 2.20 21.72
N THR A 33 -7.91 0.96 21.94
CA THR A 33 -6.59 0.44 21.54
C THR A 33 -6.81 -0.71 20.58
N ILE A 34 -6.42 -0.50 19.32
CA ILE A 34 -6.67 -1.43 18.22
C ILE A 34 -5.37 -1.80 17.49
N ARG A 35 -5.39 -2.92 16.79
CA ARG A 35 -4.40 -3.31 15.78
C ARG A 35 -5.10 -3.42 14.43
N LEU A 36 -4.33 -3.18 13.38
CA LEU A 36 -4.72 -3.45 12.00
C LEU A 36 -4.24 -4.88 11.65
N SER A 37 -5.03 -5.64 10.90
CA SER A 37 -4.56 -6.89 10.30
C SER A 37 -3.48 -6.62 9.25
N ASP A 38 -2.63 -7.60 8.98
CA ASP A 38 -1.52 -7.46 8.03
C ASP A 38 -1.98 -7.11 6.61
N ASP A 39 -3.17 -7.58 6.22
CA ASP A 39 -3.82 -7.25 4.95
C ASP A 39 -4.52 -5.88 4.92
N GLY A 40 -4.59 -5.18 6.05
CA GLY A 40 -5.23 -3.87 6.17
C GLY A 40 -6.77 -3.90 6.13
N GLU A 41 -7.39 -5.07 6.09
CA GLU A 41 -8.85 -5.23 5.88
C GLU A 41 -9.65 -5.25 7.19
N SER A 42 -9.01 -5.46 8.33
CA SER A 42 -9.70 -5.56 9.62
C SER A 42 -8.98 -4.81 10.74
N ILE A 43 -9.76 -4.31 11.69
CA ILE A 43 -9.26 -3.80 12.97
C ILE A 43 -9.80 -4.63 14.12
N PHE A 44 -8.98 -4.84 15.15
CA PHE A 44 -9.37 -5.56 16.35
C PHE A 44 -8.68 -5.00 17.60
N GLY A 45 -9.33 -5.07 18.74
CA GLY A 45 -8.76 -4.56 19.98
C GLY A 45 -9.73 -4.49 21.14
N LYS A 46 -9.45 -3.59 22.08
CA LYS A 46 -10.32 -3.32 23.24
C LYS A 46 -10.41 -1.83 23.52
N ASN A 47 -11.52 -1.40 24.10
CA ASN A 47 -11.59 -0.08 24.72
C ASN A 47 -11.02 -0.09 26.15
N ASN A 48 -10.89 1.08 26.76
CA ASN A 48 -10.43 1.29 28.14
C ASN A 48 -11.35 0.70 29.23
N ARG A 49 -12.44 0.02 28.85
CA ARG A 49 -13.33 -0.74 29.74
C ARG A 49 -13.25 -2.26 29.50
N GLY A 50 -12.29 -2.70 28.69
CA GLY A 50 -12.05 -4.11 28.38
C GLY A 50 -13.00 -4.73 27.36
N LYS A 51 -13.92 -3.95 26.76
CA LYS A 51 -14.86 -4.44 25.74
C LYS A 51 -14.14 -4.63 24.41
N ASP A 52 -14.43 -5.73 23.73
CA ASP A 52 -13.86 -6.05 22.43
C ASP A 52 -14.35 -5.09 21.35
N LEU A 53 -13.42 -4.75 20.46
CA LEU A 53 -13.64 -3.95 19.27
C LEU A 53 -13.26 -4.80 18.06
N ARG A 54 -14.12 -4.77 17.04
CA ARG A 54 -13.89 -5.37 15.73
C ARG A 54 -14.46 -4.45 14.66
N GLY A 55 -13.77 -4.34 13.54
CA GLY A 55 -14.26 -3.63 12.37
C GLY A 55 -13.66 -4.25 11.12
N THR A 56 -14.45 -4.26 10.05
CA THR A 56 -14.00 -4.64 8.72
C THR A 56 -14.07 -3.40 7.84
N ARG A 57 -13.04 -3.20 7.04
CA ARG A 57 -12.95 -2.09 6.11
C ARG A 57 -14.08 -2.19 5.09
N THR A 58 -14.81 -1.11 4.86
CA THR A 58 -15.94 -1.09 3.90
C THR A 58 -15.49 -0.85 2.47
N GLU A 59 -14.30 -0.29 2.28
CA GLU A 59 -13.66 -0.09 0.99
C GLU A 59 -12.31 -0.79 1.00
N ARG A 60 -12.03 -1.64 0.00
CA ARG A 60 -10.81 -2.47 -0.05
C ARG A 60 -9.56 -1.63 0.19
N PHE A 61 -8.68 -2.08 1.09
CA PHE A 61 -7.36 -1.48 1.22
C PHE A 61 -6.60 -1.77 -0.08
N SER A 62 -6.24 -0.72 -0.82
CA SER A 62 -5.31 -0.88 -1.92
C SER A 62 -4.01 -0.23 -1.53
N ALA A 63 -3.04 -1.05 -1.13
CA ALA A 63 -1.66 -0.61 -1.03
C ALA A 63 -1.28 0.10 -2.35
N SER A 64 -0.69 1.28 -2.23
CA SER A 64 -0.28 2.05 -3.39
C SER A 64 1.01 1.48 -3.95
N ILE A 65 1.11 1.30 -5.27
CA ILE A 65 2.36 0.91 -5.93
C ILE A 65 3.43 2.03 -5.88
N VAL A 66 3.00 3.27 -5.63
CA VAL A 66 3.87 4.44 -5.52
C VAL A 66 4.90 4.22 -4.42
N GLY A 67 6.16 4.53 -4.73
CA GLY A 67 7.30 4.32 -3.85
C GLY A 67 8.54 3.86 -4.59
N THR A 68 9.56 3.53 -3.82
CA THR A 68 10.83 3.02 -4.33
C THR A 68 10.91 1.52 -4.08
N TRP A 69 11.45 0.79 -5.04
CA TRP A 69 11.51 -0.66 -5.04
C TRP A 69 12.91 -1.13 -5.38
N SER A 70 13.44 -2.10 -4.62
CA SER A 70 14.53 -2.96 -5.07
C SER A 70 13.99 -3.80 -6.21
N TRP A 71 14.45 -3.53 -7.41
CA TRP A 71 13.91 -4.04 -8.65
C TRP A 71 14.88 -5.04 -9.29
N SER A 72 14.37 -5.75 -10.30
CA SER A 72 15.08 -6.84 -10.96
C SER A 72 16.50 -6.48 -11.39
N ALA A 73 17.41 -7.44 -11.30
CA ALA A 73 18.84 -7.28 -11.61
C ALA A 73 19.59 -6.23 -10.77
N GLY A 74 19.15 -5.98 -9.53
CA GLY A 74 19.83 -5.06 -8.60
C GLY A 74 19.58 -3.58 -8.89
N GLN A 75 18.57 -3.27 -9.70
CA GLN A 75 18.17 -1.92 -10.04
C GLN A 75 17.24 -1.36 -8.97
N SER A 76 17.03 -0.04 -8.95
CA SER A 76 15.93 0.57 -8.18
C SER A 76 14.85 1.10 -9.13
N LEU A 77 13.59 0.81 -8.82
CA LEU A 77 12.43 1.34 -9.55
C LEU A 77 11.71 2.35 -8.66
N VAL A 78 11.59 3.59 -9.12
CA VAL A 78 10.79 4.64 -8.48
C VAL A 78 9.49 4.79 -9.24
N VAL A 79 8.36 4.56 -8.56
CA VAL A 79 7.01 4.68 -9.12
C VAL A 79 6.35 5.93 -8.55
N TYR A 80 5.93 6.84 -9.42
CA TYR A 80 5.39 8.14 -9.05
C TYR A 80 3.85 8.16 -9.13
N PRO A 81 3.15 8.98 -8.32
CA PRO A 81 1.69 9.05 -8.35
C PRO A 81 1.12 9.60 -9.67
N ASN A 82 1.94 10.29 -10.48
CA ASN A 82 1.53 10.88 -11.75
C ASN A 82 1.58 9.89 -12.95
N GLY A 83 1.65 8.58 -12.69
CA GLY A 83 1.72 7.56 -13.74
C GLY A 83 3.12 7.34 -14.32
N LYS A 84 4.15 8.07 -13.87
CA LYS A 84 5.53 7.88 -14.35
C LYS A 84 6.31 6.88 -13.50
N LEU A 85 7.37 6.32 -14.07
CA LEU A 85 8.39 5.57 -13.35
C LEU A 85 9.81 5.97 -13.78
N SER A 86 10.80 5.67 -12.95
CA SER A 86 12.23 5.80 -13.27
C SER A 86 13.01 4.60 -12.74
N VAL A 87 14.02 4.17 -13.49
CA VAL A 87 14.86 3.02 -13.15
C VAL A 87 16.29 3.49 -12.96
N TYR A 88 16.94 3.02 -11.90
CA TYR A 88 18.27 3.44 -11.50
C TYR A 88 19.20 2.24 -11.33
N GLU A 89 20.49 2.47 -11.60
CA GLU A 89 21.60 1.62 -11.22
C GLU A 89 22.53 2.47 -10.32
N GLY A 90 22.46 2.23 -9.01
CA GLY A 90 22.97 3.20 -8.03
C GLY A 90 22.26 4.55 -8.16
N ASP A 91 23.02 5.64 -8.23
CA ASP A 91 22.47 7.01 -8.35
C ASP A 91 22.19 7.41 -9.81
N ARG A 92 22.55 6.57 -10.79
CA ARG A 92 22.40 6.89 -12.21
C ARG A 92 21.06 6.42 -12.71
N GLN A 93 20.24 7.34 -13.21
CA GLN A 93 19.03 6.99 -13.93
C GLN A 93 19.39 6.30 -15.26
N ILE A 94 18.94 5.06 -15.42
CA ILE A 94 19.22 4.23 -16.60
C ILE A 94 18.00 4.05 -17.49
N ASN A 95 16.79 4.30 -16.99
CA ASN A 95 15.56 4.22 -17.76
C ASN A 95 14.44 5.08 -17.14
N SER A 96 13.36 5.24 -17.89
CA SER A 96 12.12 5.84 -17.44
C SER A 96 10.94 5.16 -18.13
N GLY A 97 9.72 5.50 -17.73
CA GLY A 97 8.55 4.88 -18.32
C GLY A 97 7.25 5.39 -17.73
N GLN A 98 6.19 4.66 -18.03
CA GLN A 98 4.87 4.86 -17.46
C GLN A 98 4.41 3.59 -16.74
N TRP A 99 3.49 3.77 -15.81
CA TRP A 99 2.75 2.69 -15.20
C TRP A 99 1.25 2.96 -15.22
N GLU A 100 0.48 1.88 -15.18
CA GLU A 100 -0.96 1.92 -15.03
C GLU A 100 -1.45 0.68 -14.28
N ARG A 101 -2.59 0.81 -13.60
CA ARG A 101 -3.29 -0.33 -13.03
C ARG A 101 -4.30 -0.85 -14.06
N LEU A 102 -4.28 -2.16 -14.28
CA LEU A 102 -5.15 -2.87 -15.20
C LEU A 102 -6.46 -3.31 -14.50
N PRO A 103 -7.50 -3.71 -15.26
CA PRO A 103 -8.79 -4.09 -14.68
C PRO A 103 -8.77 -5.29 -13.74
N ASP A 104 -7.72 -6.13 -13.80
CA ASP A 104 -7.55 -7.32 -12.97
C ASP A 104 -6.67 -7.07 -11.72
N ASP A 105 -6.52 -5.81 -11.32
CA ASP A 105 -5.63 -5.29 -10.27
C ASP A 105 -4.13 -5.50 -10.53
N SER A 106 -3.73 -6.08 -11.67
CA SER A 106 -2.32 -6.10 -12.06
C SER A 106 -1.85 -4.71 -12.47
N ILE A 107 -0.54 -4.53 -12.50
CA ILE A 107 0.12 -3.26 -12.76
C ILE A 107 1.05 -3.48 -13.95
N ARG A 108 0.92 -2.64 -14.96
CA ARG A 108 1.78 -2.67 -16.14
C ARG A 108 2.82 -1.57 -16.03
N PHE A 109 4.09 -1.93 -16.17
CA PHE A 109 5.21 -1.00 -16.35
C PHE A 109 5.64 -1.03 -17.81
N THR A 110 5.59 0.12 -18.46
CA THR A 110 6.04 0.32 -19.84
C THR A 110 7.29 1.17 -19.83
N HIS A 111 8.44 0.54 -20.08
CA HIS A 111 9.74 1.20 -20.10
C HIS A 111 9.98 1.88 -21.44
N ALA A 112 10.50 3.10 -21.42
CA ALA A 112 10.77 3.90 -22.62
C ALA A 112 11.90 3.30 -23.46
N MET A 113 12.96 2.80 -22.83
CA MET A 113 14.08 2.14 -23.51
C MET A 113 14.00 0.62 -23.45
N GLY A 114 14.40 -0.04 -24.54
CA GLY A 114 14.46 -1.50 -24.67
C GLY A 114 13.11 -2.18 -24.97
N GLY A 115 12.01 -1.43 -24.98
CA GLY A 115 10.67 -1.96 -25.24
C GLY A 115 10.24 -3.01 -24.21
N PHE A 116 10.73 -2.90 -22.97
CA PHE A 116 10.34 -3.78 -21.89
C PHE A 116 8.94 -3.42 -21.39
N VAL A 117 8.10 -4.44 -21.23
CA VAL A 117 6.79 -4.32 -20.61
C VAL A 117 6.71 -5.40 -19.56
N ASP A 118 6.48 -4.99 -18.32
CA ASP A 118 6.37 -5.87 -17.16
C ASP A 118 4.96 -5.78 -16.62
N THR A 119 4.34 -6.93 -16.35
CA THR A 119 3.04 -7.00 -15.67
C THR A 119 3.23 -7.68 -14.33
N VAL A 120 2.94 -6.96 -13.25
CA VAL A 120 3.14 -7.42 -11.86
C VAL A 120 1.86 -7.31 -11.03
N LYS A 121 1.82 -8.03 -9.92
CA LYS A 121 0.84 -7.83 -8.85
C LYS A 121 1.55 -7.35 -7.60
N LEU A 122 0.88 -6.44 -6.89
CA LEU A 122 1.29 -5.97 -5.57
C LEU A 122 0.76 -6.93 -4.50
N SER A 123 1.61 -7.32 -3.56
CA SER A 123 1.18 -8.09 -2.40
C SER A 123 0.21 -7.27 -1.52
N PRO A 124 -0.71 -7.92 -0.78
CA PRO A 124 -1.69 -7.22 0.06
C PRO A 124 -1.07 -6.26 1.07
N ASP A 125 0.08 -6.62 1.63
CA ASP A 125 0.85 -5.80 2.59
C ASP A 125 1.58 -4.60 1.93
N GLY A 126 1.59 -4.52 0.60
CA GLY A 126 2.25 -3.46 -0.15
C GLY A 126 3.78 -3.56 -0.24
N GLN A 127 4.38 -4.67 0.23
CA GLN A 127 5.83 -4.80 0.41
C GLN A 127 6.54 -5.51 -0.75
N ARG A 128 5.81 -6.24 -1.58
CA ARG A 128 6.36 -7.05 -2.68
C ARG A 128 5.58 -6.84 -3.96
N ILE A 129 6.31 -6.83 -5.07
CA ILE A 129 5.74 -6.88 -6.42
C ILE A 129 6.33 -8.06 -7.17
N GLU A 130 5.49 -8.80 -7.87
CA GLU A 130 5.91 -9.99 -8.60
C GLU A 130 5.09 -10.18 -9.87
N GLY A 131 5.75 -10.62 -10.94
CA GLY A 131 5.07 -10.95 -12.18
C GLY A 131 6.04 -11.38 -13.28
N ARG A 132 5.71 -11.01 -14.52
CA ARG A 132 6.47 -11.41 -15.70
C ARG A 132 6.65 -10.25 -16.67
N ASN A 133 7.77 -10.25 -17.37
CA ASN A 133 7.99 -9.39 -18.52
C ASN A 133 7.31 -9.95 -19.79
N LYS A 134 7.33 -9.16 -20.87
CA LYS A 134 6.74 -9.55 -22.18
C LYS A 134 7.25 -10.88 -22.76
N ASN A 135 8.45 -11.33 -22.34
CA ASN A 135 9.05 -12.59 -22.77
C ASN A 135 8.73 -13.76 -21.80
N GLY A 136 7.84 -13.54 -20.84
CA GLY A 136 7.46 -14.53 -19.83
C GLY A 136 8.49 -14.74 -18.71
N LYS A 137 9.61 -14.00 -18.69
CA LYS A 137 10.60 -14.10 -17.61
C LYS A 137 10.07 -13.45 -16.35
N ARG A 138 10.33 -14.09 -15.21
CA ARG A 138 9.93 -13.59 -13.90
C ARG A 138 10.64 -12.26 -13.60
N VAL A 139 9.88 -11.32 -13.04
CA VAL A 139 10.38 -10.06 -12.49
C VAL A 139 9.78 -9.90 -11.10
N GLU A 140 10.55 -9.32 -10.20
CA GLU A 140 10.11 -9.05 -8.83
C GLU A 140 10.78 -7.80 -8.27
N GLY A 141 10.20 -7.30 -7.20
CA GLY A 141 10.82 -6.31 -6.35
C GLY A 141 10.24 -6.27 -4.95
N THR A 142 11.01 -5.67 -4.05
CA THR A 142 10.64 -5.44 -2.65
C THR A 142 10.72 -3.96 -2.38
N ARG A 143 9.78 -3.42 -1.59
CA ARG A 143 9.74 -2.01 -1.26
C ARG A 143 11.01 -1.61 -0.50
N LEU A 144 11.53 -0.43 -0.81
CA LEU A 144 12.60 0.21 -0.06
C LEU A 144 11.97 1.29 0.82
N ASP A 145 12.24 1.20 2.12
CA ASP A 145 11.79 2.14 3.15
C ASP A 145 12.68 3.40 3.19
#